data_AF-A0A2N5AFE8-F1
#
_entry.id   AF-A0A2N5AFE8-F1
#
_cell.length_a   1.000
_cell.length_b   1.000
_cell.length_c   1.000
_cell.angle_alpha   90.00
_cell.angle_beta   90.00
_cell.angle_gamma   90.00
#
_symmetry.space_group_name_H-M   'P 1'
#
loop_
_entity.id
_entity.type
_entity.pdbx_description
1 polymer ?
#
loop_
_entity_poly.entity_id
_entity_poly.type
_entity_poly.pdbx_seq_one_letter_code
_entity_poly.pdbx_strand_id
1 'polypeptide(L)'
;VRVANFGSVTLSSSFLASCPLALSSALYVEQQAKPLTRQLMASDLRQIDHLGSFACRNIYHRQQARRSEHATADALDVSGFRLADGRRVSVLQGWRSETSHPWLAALLNNSCHYFGNALGPEYNAAHANHFHLGMRGQGFCF
;
A
#
# COMPACT_ATOMS: atom_id res chain seq x y z
N VAL A 1 -15.80 2.09 -6.80
CA VAL A 1 -16.37 1.18 -5.77
C VAL A 1 -15.93 1.61 -4.37
N ARG A 2 -16.65 1.20 -3.32
CA ARG A 2 -16.21 1.39 -1.93
C ARG A 2 -15.67 0.07 -1.39
N VAL A 3 -14.41 0.06 -0.97
CA VAL A 3 -13.74 -1.11 -0.39
C VAL A 3 -13.75 -0.98 1.13
N ALA A 4 -14.22 -2.01 1.84
CA ALA A 4 -14.31 -2.02 3.31
C ALA A 4 -13.33 -3.02 3.96
N ASN A 5 -12.98 -4.09 3.23
CA ASN A 5 -12.09 -5.16 3.68
C ASN A 5 -11.60 -5.98 2.48
N PHE A 6 -10.57 -6.80 2.70
CA PHE A 6 -10.08 -7.81 1.77
C PHE A 6 -10.18 -9.19 2.43
N GLY A 7 -11.34 -9.85 2.26
CA GLY A 7 -11.62 -11.11 2.96
C GLY A 7 -11.57 -10.92 4.48
N SER A 8 -10.68 -11.67 5.15
CA SER A 8 -10.45 -11.57 6.60
C SER A 8 -9.55 -10.41 7.04
N VAL A 9 -8.92 -9.69 6.09
CA VAL A 9 -8.07 -8.52 6.38
C VAL A 9 -8.93 -7.27 6.39
N THR A 10 -8.99 -6.60 7.53
CA THR A 10 -9.72 -5.34 7.71
C THR A 10 -8.91 -4.14 7.24
N LEU A 11 -9.58 -3.00 7.05
CA LEU A 11 -8.96 -1.72 6.72
C LEU A 11 -9.21 -0.72 7.84
N SER A 12 -8.25 0.17 8.09
CA SER A 12 -8.40 1.24 9.10
C SER A 12 -9.62 2.14 8.85
N SER A 13 -10.09 2.24 7.59
CA SER A 13 -11.37 2.82 7.20
C SER A 13 -11.79 2.27 5.82
N SER A 14 -13.05 2.45 5.42
CA SER A 14 -13.41 2.18 4.02
C SER A 14 -12.89 3.28 3.08
N PHE A 15 -12.51 2.94 1.85
CA PHE A 15 -12.07 3.94 0.86
C PHE A 15 -12.76 3.75 -0.51
N LEU A 16 -12.79 4.84 -1.30
CA LEU A 16 -13.22 4.79 -2.69
C LEU A 16 -12.05 4.38 -3.58
N ALA A 17 -12.28 3.45 -4.50
CA ALA A 17 -11.31 2.94 -5.45
C ALA A 17 -11.92 2.84 -6.85
N SER A 18 -11.09 2.95 -7.90
CA SER A 18 -11.46 2.44 -9.21
C SER A 18 -11.61 0.91 -9.17
N CYS A 19 -12.35 0.32 -10.11
CA CYS A 19 -12.49 -1.13 -10.16
C CYS A 19 -11.14 -1.85 -10.34
N PRO A 20 -10.22 -1.39 -11.22
CA PRO A 20 -8.89 -1.99 -11.34
C PRO A 20 -8.10 -1.95 -10.03
N LEU A 21 -8.09 -0.80 -9.33
CA LEU A 21 -7.37 -0.69 -8.06
C LEU A 21 -7.95 -1.65 -7.01
N ALA A 22 -9.27 -1.75 -6.91
CA ALA A 22 -9.93 -2.64 -5.96
C ALA A 22 -9.59 -4.12 -6.23
N LEU A 23 -9.67 -4.55 -7.49
CA LEU A 23 -9.34 -5.92 -7.89
C LEU A 23 -7.86 -6.24 -7.63
N SER A 24 -6.96 -5.36 -8.10
CA SER A 24 -5.52 -5.52 -7.91
C SER A 24 -5.15 -5.62 -6.43
N SER A 25 -5.71 -4.73 -5.60
CA SER A 25 -5.48 -4.75 -4.15
C SER A 25 -5.96 -6.04 -3.50
N ALA A 26 -7.14 -6.54 -3.88
CA ALA A 26 -7.67 -7.80 -3.35
C ALA A 26 -6.78 -8.99 -3.71
N LEU A 27 -6.31 -9.06 -4.96
CA LEU A 27 -5.40 -10.11 -5.42
C LEU A 27 -4.04 -10.02 -4.71
N TYR A 28 -3.46 -8.83 -4.63
CA TYR A 28 -2.18 -8.59 -3.94
C TYR A 28 -2.25 -9.00 -2.47
N VAL A 29 -3.32 -8.61 -1.76
CA VAL A 29 -3.47 -8.95 -0.34
C VAL A 29 -3.59 -10.46 -0.15
N GLU A 30 -4.38 -11.13 -0.99
CA GLU A 30 -4.60 -12.57 -0.87
C GLU A 30 -3.35 -13.39 -1.23
N GLN A 31 -2.71 -13.04 -2.34
CA GLN A 31 -1.66 -13.84 -2.95
C GLN A 31 -0.25 -13.51 -2.45
N GLN A 32 -0.02 -12.28 -1.97
CA GLN A 32 1.31 -11.83 -1.53
C GLN A 32 1.32 -11.40 -0.08
N ALA A 33 0.49 -10.43 0.31
CA ALA A 33 0.63 -9.81 1.63
C ALA A 33 0.37 -10.81 2.76
N LYS A 34 -0.68 -11.63 2.67
CA LYS A 34 -0.98 -12.67 3.67
C LYS A 34 0.12 -13.75 3.73
N PRO A 35 0.55 -14.39 2.63
CA PRO A 35 1.66 -15.37 2.66
C PRO A 35 2.98 -14.80 3.18
N LEU A 36 3.41 -13.63 2.70
CA LEU A 36 4.67 -13.01 3.14
C LEU A 36 4.64 -12.65 4.62
N THR A 37 3.50 -12.22 5.15
CA THR A 37 3.35 -11.95 6.58
C THR A 37 3.48 -13.23 7.41
N ARG A 38 2.86 -14.34 7.00
CA ARG A 38 3.07 -15.63 7.68
C ARG A 38 4.52 -16.09 7.62
N GLN A 39 5.16 -15.96 6.46
CA GLN A 39 6.51 -16.45 6.24
C GLN A 39 7.57 -15.63 7.01
N LEU A 40 7.51 -14.30 6.92
CA LEU A 40 8.57 -13.42 7.41
C LEU A 40 8.28 -12.88 8.81
N MET A 41 7.00 -12.83 9.20
CA MET A 41 6.61 -12.35 10.53
C MET A 41 6.11 -13.47 11.43
N ALA A 42 5.90 -14.70 10.95
CA ALA A 42 5.32 -15.80 11.74
C ALA A 42 3.97 -15.44 12.38
N SER A 43 3.15 -14.64 11.67
CA SER A 43 1.83 -14.19 12.13
C SER A 43 0.90 -13.95 10.94
N ASP A 44 -0.40 -13.80 11.20
CA ASP A 44 -1.37 -13.46 10.16
C ASP A 44 -1.57 -11.94 10.06
N LEU A 45 -1.71 -11.44 8.83
CA LEU A 45 -2.15 -10.07 8.57
C LEU A 45 -3.64 -9.91 8.94
N ARG A 46 -3.96 -8.95 9.80
CA ARG A 46 -5.34 -8.70 10.27
C ARG A 46 -5.90 -7.35 9.84
N GLN A 47 -5.05 -6.33 9.71
CA GLN A 47 -5.47 -5.00 9.28
C GLN A 47 -4.40 -4.30 8.46
N ILE A 48 -4.82 -3.51 7.49
CA ILE A 48 -3.99 -2.54 6.77
C ILE A 48 -4.41 -1.12 7.18
N ASP A 49 -3.44 -0.34 7.67
CA ASP A 49 -3.59 1.08 7.98
C ASP A 49 -3.20 1.89 6.72
N HIS A 50 -4.07 2.77 6.23
CA HIS A 50 -3.87 3.51 4.98
C HIS A 50 -4.23 5.00 5.11
N LEU A 51 -3.71 5.82 4.19
CA LEU A 51 -3.98 7.27 4.12
C LEU A 51 -5.10 7.62 3.13
N GLY A 52 -5.59 6.62 2.40
CA GLY A 52 -6.74 6.75 1.49
C GLY A 52 -6.36 6.55 0.03
N SER A 53 -7.36 6.71 -0.83
CA SER A 53 -7.21 6.48 -2.27
C SER A 53 -7.71 7.66 -3.11
N PHE A 54 -8.90 8.20 -2.81
CA PHE A 54 -9.44 9.33 -3.58
C PHE A 54 -9.06 10.69 -2.99
N ALA A 55 -8.40 11.52 -3.79
CA ALA A 55 -8.17 12.94 -3.52
C ALA A 55 -8.04 13.71 -4.84
N CYS A 56 -9.03 14.55 -5.18
CA CYS A 56 -9.04 15.30 -6.43
C CYS A 56 -8.00 16.44 -6.41
N ARG A 57 -6.76 16.13 -6.81
CA ARG A 57 -5.64 17.07 -6.83
C ARG A 57 -4.60 16.74 -7.91
N ASN A 58 -3.76 17.72 -8.21
CA ASN A 58 -2.54 17.49 -8.97
C ASN A 58 -1.44 16.89 -8.08
N ILE A 59 -0.41 16.32 -8.70
CA ILE A 59 0.76 15.79 -7.97
C ILE A 59 1.38 16.91 -7.13
N TYR A 60 1.64 16.61 -5.84
CA TYR A 60 2.15 17.56 -4.84
C TYR A 60 1.36 18.89 -4.74
N HIS A 61 0.07 18.90 -5.11
CA HIS A 61 -0.76 20.11 -5.17
C HIS A 61 -0.22 21.22 -6.10
N ARG A 62 0.72 20.90 -7.00
CA ARG A 62 1.31 21.87 -7.92
C ARG A 62 0.32 22.16 -9.06
N GLN A 63 -0.01 23.43 -9.30
CA GLN A 63 -1.03 23.81 -10.28
C GLN A 63 -0.72 23.32 -11.70
N GLN A 64 0.56 23.33 -12.10
CA GLN A 64 0.99 22.91 -13.45
C GLN A 64 1.42 21.43 -13.53
N ALA A 65 1.36 20.67 -12.43
CA ALA A 65 1.69 19.25 -12.48
C ALA A 65 0.54 18.43 -13.07
N ARG A 66 0.87 17.26 -13.61
CA ARG A 66 -0.12 16.26 -14.04
C ARG A 66 -1.07 15.92 -12.90
N ARG A 67 -2.29 15.53 -13.27
CA ARG A 67 -3.28 14.98 -12.35
C ARG A 67 -2.73 13.75 -11.61
N SER A 68 -2.89 13.71 -10.29
CA SER A 68 -2.50 12.56 -9.47
C SER A 68 -3.38 11.34 -9.76
N GLU A 69 -2.87 10.14 -9.55
CA GLU A 69 -3.65 8.90 -9.60
C GLU A 69 -4.73 8.84 -8.51
N HIS A 70 -4.48 9.49 -7.37
CA HIS A 70 -5.52 9.66 -6.34
C HIS A 70 -6.73 10.46 -6.83
N ALA A 71 -6.57 11.33 -7.83
CA ALA A 71 -7.69 12.12 -8.32
C ALA A 71 -8.74 11.29 -9.07
N THR A 72 -8.40 10.06 -9.46
CA THR A 72 -9.31 9.10 -10.10
C THR A 72 -9.49 7.84 -9.26
N ALA A 73 -9.05 7.86 -7.99
CA ALA A 73 -9.05 6.70 -7.11
C ALA A 73 -8.29 5.50 -7.70
N ASP A 74 -7.22 5.77 -8.46
CA ASP A 74 -6.34 4.79 -9.09
C ASP A 74 -5.04 4.54 -8.30
N ALA A 75 -4.96 5.06 -7.07
CA ALA A 75 -3.85 4.78 -6.16
C ALA A 75 -4.32 4.58 -4.73
N LEU A 76 -3.55 3.84 -3.94
CA LEU A 76 -3.75 3.63 -2.50
C LEU A 76 -2.44 3.89 -1.76
N ASP A 77 -2.49 4.72 -0.71
CA ASP A 77 -1.34 4.98 0.15
C ASP A 77 -1.43 4.13 1.43
N VAL A 78 -0.55 3.15 1.60
CA VAL A 78 -0.52 2.22 2.75
C VAL A 78 0.53 2.66 3.76
N SER A 79 0.12 2.97 4.99
CA SER A 79 0.99 3.49 6.05
C SER A 79 1.46 2.45 7.07
N GLY A 80 0.81 1.29 7.13
CA GLY A 80 1.18 0.25 8.09
C GLY A 80 0.23 -0.93 8.13
N PHE A 81 0.53 -1.85 9.04
CA PHE A 81 -0.08 -3.17 9.14
C PHE A 81 -0.28 -3.58 10.60
N ARG A 82 -1.31 -4.39 10.87
CA ARG A 82 -1.54 -5.02 12.18
C ARG A 82 -1.63 -6.52 12.03
N LEU A 83 -0.93 -7.21 12.92
CA LEU A 83 -0.78 -8.67 12.91
C LEU A 83 -1.66 -9.32 13.99
N ALA A 84 -1.93 -10.61 13.83
CA ALA A 84 -2.79 -11.37 14.74
C ALA A 84 -2.25 -11.48 16.17
N ASP A 85 -0.93 -11.34 16.35
CA ASP A 85 -0.27 -11.33 17.66
C ASP A 85 -0.21 -9.95 18.33
N GLY A 86 -0.92 -8.97 17.77
CA GLY A 86 -1.01 -7.62 18.33
C GLY A 86 0.09 -6.66 17.87
N ARG A 87 1.10 -7.13 17.12
CA ARG A 87 2.11 -6.22 16.55
C ARG A 87 1.47 -5.23 15.58
N ARG A 88 1.88 -3.97 15.69
CA ARG A 88 1.58 -2.90 14.74
C ARG A 88 2.90 -2.42 14.12
N VAL A 89 2.99 -2.48 12.80
CA VAL A 89 4.18 -2.08 12.06
C VAL A 89 3.80 -0.94 11.13
N SER A 90 4.28 0.26 11.41
CA SER A 90 4.17 1.39 10.47
C SER A 90 5.28 1.30 9.42
N VAL A 91 5.04 1.80 8.21
CA VAL A 91 6.09 1.92 7.19
C VAL A 91 7.22 2.81 7.71
N LEU A 92 6.90 3.97 8.29
CA LEU A 92 7.89 4.94 8.77
C LEU A 92 8.93 4.35 9.74
N GLN A 93 8.46 3.64 10.78
CA GLN A 93 9.35 3.07 11.79
C GLN A 93 9.85 1.68 11.36
N GLY A 94 8.98 0.88 10.77
CA GLY A 94 9.29 -0.49 10.40
C GLY A 94 10.33 -0.58 9.28
N TRP A 95 10.38 0.41 8.38
CA TRP A 95 11.39 0.47 7.32
C TRP A 95 12.80 0.67 7.86
N ARG A 96 12.96 1.23 9.07
CA ARG A 96 14.26 1.44 9.72
C ARG A 96 14.63 0.33 10.70
N SER A 97 13.73 -0.63 10.89
CA SER A 97 13.90 -1.71 11.86
C SER A 97 14.44 -2.94 11.15
N GLU A 98 15.54 -3.50 11.67
CA GLU A 98 16.14 -4.73 11.13
C GLU A 98 15.18 -5.92 11.10
N THR A 99 14.21 -5.97 12.02
CA THR A 99 13.26 -7.09 12.12
C THR A 99 12.12 -6.99 11.13
N SER A 100 11.57 -5.80 10.89
CA SER A 100 10.44 -5.62 9.97
C SER A 100 10.82 -5.16 8.57
N HIS A 101 12.01 -4.58 8.38
CA HIS A 101 12.46 -4.09 7.07
C HIS A 101 12.42 -5.18 6.00
N PRO A 102 12.97 -6.40 6.19
CA PRO A 102 12.93 -7.44 5.15
C PRO A 102 11.51 -7.79 4.70
N TRP A 103 10.56 -7.81 5.65
CA TRP A 103 9.16 -8.06 5.35
C TRP A 103 8.50 -6.90 4.60
N LEU A 104 8.73 -5.65 5.03
CA LEU A 104 8.20 -4.47 4.34
C LEU A 104 8.78 -4.30 2.93
N ALA A 105 10.07 -4.53 2.76
CA ALA A 105 10.73 -4.54 1.45
C ALA A 105 10.15 -5.64 0.55
N ALA A 106 9.92 -6.85 1.08
CA ALA A 106 9.27 -7.92 0.34
C ALA A 106 7.83 -7.56 -0.06
N LEU A 107 7.04 -6.94 0.82
CA LEU A 107 5.70 -6.47 0.50
C LEU A 107 5.71 -5.45 -0.63
N LEU A 108 6.59 -4.44 -0.57
CA LEU A 108 6.70 -3.42 -1.59
C LEU A 108 7.15 -4.02 -2.94
N ASN A 109 8.22 -4.82 -2.94
CA ASN A 109 8.76 -5.43 -4.17
C ASN A 109 7.73 -6.33 -4.87
N ASN A 110 6.99 -7.17 -4.11
CA ASN A 110 5.99 -8.06 -4.71
C ASN A 110 4.72 -7.32 -5.15
N SER A 111 4.50 -6.07 -4.71
CA SER A 111 3.36 -5.27 -5.18
C SER A 111 3.48 -4.86 -6.65
N CYS A 112 4.70 -4.76 -7.17
CA CYS A 112 4.99 -4.35 -8.56
C CYS A 112 4.35 -5.22 -9.64
N HIS A 113 4.03 -6.48 -9.33
CA HIS A 113 3.34 -7.37 -10.26
C HIS A 113 1.84 -7.10 -10.36
N TYR A 114 1.27 -6.38 -9.39
CA TYR A 114 -0.16 -6.12 -9.26
C TYR A 114 -0.50 -4.67 -9.62
N PHE A 115 0.42 -3.74 -9.39
CA PHE A 115 0.23 -2.31 -9.62
C PHE A 115 1.09 -1.83 -10.79
N GLY A 116 0.70 -0.70 -11.39
CA GLY A 116 1.50 -0.05 -12.44
C GLY A 116 2.78 0.56 -11.86
N ASN A 117 2.70 1.12 -10.66
CA ASN A 117 3.83 1.63 -9.90
C ASN A 117 3.69 1.31 -8.40
N ALA A 118 4.83 1.22 -7.73
CA ALA A 118 4.92 1.07 -6.28
C ALA A 118 6.08 1.93 -5.75
N LEU A 119 5.78 2.90 -4.88
CA LEU A 119 6.78 3.83 -4.35
C LEU A 119 6.85 3.70 -2.85
N GLY A 120 8.04 3.44 -2.32
CA GLY A 120 8.30 3.37 -0.90
C GLY A 120 9.27 4.44 -0.39
N PRO A 121 9.77 4.24 0.85
CA PRO A 121 10.62 5.23 1.53
C PRO A 121 11.92 5.60 0.80
N GLU A 122 12.44 4.72 -0.06
CA GLU A 122 13.66 4.98 -0.83
C GLU A 122 13.41 5.86 -2.08
N TYR A 123 12.15 6.03 -2.50
CA TYR A 123 11.85 6.82 -3.69
C TYR A 123 12.10 8.32 -3.48
N ASN A 124 11.53 8.89 -2.41
CA ASN A 124 11.80 10.27 -1.96
C ASN A 124 11.18 10.53 -0.57
N ALA A 125 11.49 11.71 0.00
CA ALA A 125 11.01 12.13 1.32
C ALA A 125 9.48 12.15 1.48
N ALA A 126 8.71 12.36 0.41
CA ALA A 126 7.24 12.37 0.50
C ALA A 126 6.67 10.97 0.77
N HIS A 127 7.40 9.90 0.42
CA HIS A 127 6.98 8.51 0.59
C HIS A 127 7.66 7.83 1.80
N ALA A 128 8.36 8.60 2.65
CA ALA A 128 9.09 8.07 3.80
C ALA A 128 8.21 7.31 4.82
N ASN A 129 6.89 7.53 4.81
CA ASN A 129 5.96 6.97 5.79
C ASN A 129 4.85 6.09 5.20
N HIS A 130 4.85 5.82 3.90
CA HIS A 130 3.83 5.00 3.25
C HIS A 130 4.32 4.36 1.96
N PHE A 131 3.63 3.32 1.51
CA PHE A 131 3.73 2.81 0.15
C PHE A 131 2.65 3.43 -0.71
N HIS A 132 3.03 4.05 -1.82
CA HIS A 132 2.08 4.48 -2.85
C HIS A 132 1.94 3.36 -3.87
N LEU A 133 0.74 2.80 -4.01
CA LEU A 133 0.42 1.71 -4.95
C LEU A 133 -0.51 2.26 -6.03
N GLY A 134 0.02 2.54 -7.22
CA GLY A 134 -0.68 3.22 -8.32
C GLY A 134 -0.90 2.34 -9.54
N MET A 135 -2.00 2.53 -10.27
CA MET A 135 -2.35 1.74 -11.45
C MET A 135 -1.67 2.21 -12.76
N ARG A 136 -1.00 3.36 -12.78
CA ARG A 136 -0.32 3.92 -13.96
C ARG A 136 1.19 3.69 -13.89
N GLY A 137 1.89 3.88 -15.02
CA GLY A 137 3.37 3.91 -15.02
C GLY A 137 4.07 2.55 -14.96
N GLN A 138 3.52 1.53 -15.65
CA GLN A 138 4.00 0.14 -15.71
C GLN A 138 5.50 -0.04 -15.45
N GLY A 139 5.83 -0.75 -14.36
CA GLY A 139 7.21 -1.14 -14.01
C GLY A 139 8.00 -0.10 -13.23
N PHE A 140 7.37 1.00 -12.78
CA PHE A 140 8.03 2.03 -11.99
C PHE A 140 7.97 1.69 -10.49
N CYS A 141 9.02 1.06 -9.97
CA CYS A 141 9.05 0.50 -8.62
C CYS A 141 10.34 0.81 -7.86
N PHE A 142 10.22 1.40 -6.67
CA PHE A 142 11.33 1.86 -5.83
C PHE A 142 11.01 1.74 -4.34
#